data_AF-A0AAW7YHD6-F1
#
_entry.id   AF-A0AAW7YHD6-F1
#
_cell.length_a   1.000
_cell.length_b   1.000
_cell.length_c   1.000
_cell.angle_alpha   90.00
_cell.angle_beta   90.00
_cell.angle_gamma   90.00
#
_symmetry.space_group_name_H-M   'P 1'
#
loop_
_entity.id
_entity.type
_entity.pdbx_description
1 polymer ?
#
loop_
_entity_poly.entity_id
_entity_poly.type
_entity_poly.pdbx_seq_one_letter_code
_entity_poly.pdbx_strand_id
1 'polypeptide(L)' 'MLIHSILMVDADSNKTLGLIEQNRWVRDTDTFGCRKTRANRPFEEKESYKWITASENMS' A
#
# COMPACT_ATOMS: atom_id res chain seq x y z
N MET A 1 -7.10 -11.61 3.61
CA MET A 1 -5.92 -10.88 4.10
C MET A 1 -5.16 -10.33 2.90
N LEU A 2 -4.75 -9.06 2.95
CA LEU A 2 -4.01 -8.38 1.89
C LEU A 2 -2.69 -7.84 2.44
N ILE A 3 -1.68 -7.77 1.57
CA ILE A 3 -0.33 -7.36 1.92
C ILE A 3 0.21 -6.47 0.80
N HIS A 4 0.85 -5.38 1.19
CA HIS A 4 1.70 -4.55 0.34
C HIS A 4 3.12 -4.65 0.88
N SER A 5 4.10 -4.86 0.00
CA SER A 5 5.48 -5.11 0.41
C SER A 5 6.40 -4.33 -0.50
N ILE A 6 7.42 -3.72 0.09
CA ILE A 6 8.50 -3.04 -0.63
C ILE A 6 9.76 -3.89 -0.50
N LEU A 7 10.24 -4.38 -1.64
CA LEU A 7 11.49 -5.12 -1.75
C LEU A 7 12.57 -4.19 -2.28
N MET A 8 13.64 -4.04 -1.52
CA MET A 8 14.79 -3.27 -1.92
C MET A 8 15.74 -4.12 -2.76
N VAL A 9 16.21 -3.52 -3.85
CA VAL A 9 17.21 -4.09 -4.75
C VAL A 9 18.36 -3.11 -4.88
N ASP A 10 19.57 -3.65 -4.96
CA ASP A 10 20.76 -2.89 -5.32
C ASP A 10 20.66 -2.46 -6.79
N ALA A 11 20.78 -1.17 -7.06
CA ALA A 11 20.52 -0.61 -8.38
C ALA A 11 21.54 -1.05 -9.45
N ASP A 12 22.78 -1.31 -9.04
CA ASP A 12 23.87 -1.67 -9.95
C ASP A 12 23.93 -3.17 -10.20
N SER A 13 23.89 -3.97 -9.12
CA SER A 13 24.06 -5.42 -9.20
C SER A 13 22.75 -6.19 -9.33
N ASN A 14 21.60 -5.52 -9.22
CA ASN A 14 20.26 -6.13 -9.16
C ASN A 14 20.10 -7.18 -8.05
N LYS A 15 21.01 -7.18 -7.07
CA LYS A 15 20.91 -8.09 -5.93
C LYS A 15 19.78 -7.64 -5.02
N THR A 16 18.98 -8.60 -4.58
CA THR A 16 17.97 -8.35 -3.55
C THR A 16 18.66 -8.01 -2.24
N LEU A 17 18.38 -6.83 -1.70
CA LEU A 17 18.86 -6.40 -0.39
C LEU A 17 17.92 -6.89 0.71
N GLY A 18 16.61 -6.90 0.45
CA GLY A 18 15.62 -7.50 1.34
C GLY A 18 14.29 -6.75 1.37
N LEU A 19 13.40 -7.19 2.27
CA LEU A 19 12.12 -6.56 2.54
C LEU A 19 12.34 -5.36 3.46
N ILE A 20 11.87 -4.17 3.07
CA ILE A 20 12.10 -2.93 3.83
C ILE A 20 10.83 -2.34 4.44
N GLU A 21 9.67 -2.62 3.86
CA GLU A 21 8.37 -2.20 4.40
C GLU A 21 7.33 -3.28 4.07
N GLN A 22 6.40 -3.48 5.00
CA GLN A 22 5.25 -4.32 4.75
C GLN A 22 4.00 -3.84 5.50
N ASN A 23 3.00 -3.43 4.73
CA ASN A 23 1.67 -3.13 5.24
C ASN A 23 0.73 -4.33 5.07
N ARG A 24 -0.04 -4.66 6.11
CA ARG A 24 -0.99 -5.77 6.15
C ARG A 24 -2.37 -5.27 6.58
N TRP A 25 -3.40 -5.64 5.84
CA TRP A 25 -4.77 -5.28 6.19
C TRP A 25 -5.79 -6.32 5.75
N VAL A 26 -7.01 -6.16 6.23
CA VAL A 26 -8.20 -6.90 5.79
C VAL A 26 -9.20 -5.86 5.28
N ARG A 27 -9.88 -6.14 4.17
CA ARG A 27 -10.94 -5.25 3.70
C ARG A 27 -12.09 -5.34 4.68
N ASP A 28 -12.59 -4.19 5.09
CA ASP A 28 -13.86 -4.09 5.79
C ASP A 28 -14.98 -4.56 4.85
N THR A 29 -15.77 -5.52 5.31
CA THR A 29 -16.90 -6.10 4.55
C THR A 29 -17.97 -5.06 4.25
N ASP A 30 -18.12 -4.05 5.10
CA ASP A 30 -19.14 -3.00 4.94
C ASP A 30 -18.78 -2.01 3.82
N THR A 31 -17.52 -2.01 3.38
CA THR A 31 -17.03 -1.18 2.27
C THR A 31 -17.26 -1.81 0.89
N PHE A 32 -17.91 -2.99 0.84
CA PHE A 32 -18.26 -3.64 -0.40
C PHE A 32 -19.34 -2.83 -1.15
N GLY A 33 -19.09 -2.53 -2.44
CA GLY A 33 -20.05 -1.76 -3.26
C GLY A 33 -19.86 -0.23 -3.28
N CYS A 34 -18.77 0.31 -2.70
CA CYS A 34 -18.47 1.76 -2.69
C CYS A 34 -18.11 2.37 -4.08
N ARG A 35 -18.41 1.72 -5.21
CA ARG A 35 -18.11 2.27 -6.55
C ARG A 35 -18.76 3.63 -6.79
N LYS A 36 -20.00 3.81 -6.31
CA LYS A 36 -20.77 5.05 -6.47
C LYS A 36 -20.21 6.21 -5.64
N THR A 37 -19.63 5.92 -4.47
CA THR A 37 -19.09 6.94 -3.55
C THR A 37 -17.58 7.12 -3.66
N ARG A 38 -16.88 6.27 -4.42
CA ARG A 38 -15.40 6.30 -4.59
C ARG A 38 -14.84 7.67 -4.92
N ALA A 39 -15.51 8.46 -5.77
CA ALA A 39 -15.04 9.78 -6.19
C ALA A 39 -15.08 10.80 -5.05
N ASN A 40 -16.05 10.69 -4.14
CA ASN A 40 -16.29 11.65 -3.06
C ASN A 40 -15.55 11.30 -1.77
N ARG A 41 -15.01 10.09 -1.66
CA ARG A 41 -14.24 9.67 -0.49
C ARG A 41 -12.89 10.39 -0.43
N PRO A 42 -12.44 10.83 0.77
CA PRO A 42 -11.08 11.30 1.00
C PRO A 42 -10.04 10.32 0.43
N PHE A 43 -8.90 10.85 0.02
CA PHE A 43 -7.89 10.03 -0.64
C PHE A 43 -7.23 9.04 0.34
N GLU A 44 -7.06 9.48 1.58
CA GLU A 44 -6.48 8.77 2.72
C GLU A 44 -7.26 7.49 3.06
N GLU A 45 -8.57 7.48 2.81
CA GLU A 45 -9.42 6.30 3.05
C GLU A 45 -9.35 5.25 1.93
N LYS A 46 -8.72 5.58 0.79
CA LYS A 46 -8.65 4.66 -0.35
C LYS A 46 -7.50 3.69 -0.15
N GLU A 47 -7.68 2.45 -0.59
CA GLU A 47 -6.63 1.43 -0.52
C GLU A 47 -5.35 1.84 -1.29
N SER A 48 -5.45 2.77 -2.25
CA SER A 48 -4.30 3.37 -2.94
C SER A 48 -3.42 4.24 -2.04
N TYR A 49 -3.91 4.69 -0.88
CA TYR A 49 -3.12 5.51 0.03
C TYR A 49 -1.91 4.77 0.61
N LYS A 50 -1.93 3.43 0.60
CA LYS A 50 -0.79 2.57 1.01
C LYS A 50 0.54 2.95 0.36
N TRP A 51 0.54 3.49 -0.87
CA TRP A 51 1.75 3.92 -1.57
C TRP A 51 2.38 5.17 -0.93
N ILE A 52 1.55 6.11 -0.49
CA ILE A 52 2.01 7.31 0.23
C ILE A 52 2.55 6.89 1.58
N THR A 53 1.78 6.14 2.37
CA THR A 53 2.21 5.65 3.68
C THR A 53 3.52 4.88 3.60
N ALA A 54 3.67 3.99 2.61
CA ALA A 54 4.91 3.23 2.46
C ALA A 54 6.09 4.13 2.05
N SER A 55 5.86 5.20 1.28
CA SER A 55 6.90 6.18 0.94
C SER A 55 7.30 7.05 2.14
N GLU A 56 6.32 7.49 2.94
CA GLU A 56 6.55 8.27 4.18
C GLU A 56 7.31 7.45 5.22
N ASN A 57 6.98 6.16 5.36
CA ASN A 57 7.68 5.25 6.28
C ASN A 57 9.13 4.94 5.87
N MET A 58 9.49 5.22 4.62
CA MET A 58 10.84 5.03 4.07
C MET A 58 11.68 6.31 4.03
N SER A 59 11.10 7.47 4.37
CA SER A 59 11.81 8.75 4.44
C SER A 59 12.57 8.91 5.74
#